data_AF-A0A9C8I7U8-F1
#
_entry.id   AF-A0A9C8I7U8-F1
#
_cell.length_a   1.000
_cell.length_b   1.000
_cell.length_c   1.000
_cell.angle_alpha   90.00
_cell.angle_beta   90.00
_cell.angle_gamma   90.00
#
_symmetry.space_group_name_H-M   'P 1'
#
loop_
_entity.id
_entity.type
_entity.pdbx_description
1 polymer ?
#
loop_
_entity_poly.entity_id
_entity_poly.type
_entity_poly.pdbx_seq_one_letter_code
_entity_poly.pdbx_strand_id
1 'polypeptide(L)'
;MTQDQAVIIVILVATMIMFLWGKWRHDMVAVGALIVCVLTGLLKGNEAFAGFGHPAVITVACVLVLSFGLQVTGAVDALAQRVIPKSAGMMLSIAALTGLAALLSAFMNNVGVLALLMPVAIRVASKLEIPPGKVLMPLSFGAILGG
;
A
#
# COMPACT_ATOMS: atom_id res chain seq x y z
N MET A 1 -27.75 -11.95 22.88
CA MET A 1 -26.29 -12.05 22.63
C MET A 1 -25.73 -13.05 23.61
N THR A 2 -25.03 -14.08 23.14
CA THR A 2 -24.26 -14.94 24.05
C THR A 2 -23.12 -14.14 24.67
N GLN A 3 -22.63 -14.53 25.85
CA GLN A 3 -21.53 -13.82 26.51
C GLN A 3 -20.30 -13.73 25.59
N ASP A 4 -20.01 -14.79 24.85
CA ASP A 4 -18.91 -14.85 23.88
C ASP A 4 -19.06 -13.82 22.74
N GLN A 5 -20.28 -13.63 22.24
CA GLN A 5 -20.58 -12.64 21.20
C GLN A 5 -20.39 -11.20 21.72
N ALA A 6 -20.71 -10.93 22.98
CA ALA A 6 -20.49 -9.62 23.56
C ALA A 6 -19.00 -9.33 23.72
N VAL A 7 -18.22 -10.29 24.20
CA VAL A 7 -16.76 -10.15 24.39
C VAL A 7 -16.05 -9.91 23.06
N ILE A 8 -16.36 -10.69 22.02
CA ILE A 8 -15.68 -10.52 20.71
C ILE A 8 -15.99 -9.17 20.08
N ILE A 9 -17.22 -8.66 20.22
CA ILE A 9 -17.61 -7.34 19.72
C ILE A 9 -16.86 -6.23 20.46
N VAL A 10 -16.73 -6.35 21.79
CA VAL A 10 -15.96 -5.38 22.59
C VAL A 10 -14.49 -5.37 22.16
N ILE A 11 -13.89 -6.53 21.94
CA ILE A 11 -12.49 -6.63 21.45
C ILE A 11 -12.37 -5.99 20.07
N LEU A 12 -13.31 -6.25 19.16
CA LEU A 12 -13.28 -5.72 17.81
C LEU A 12 -13.40 -4.19 17.79
N VAL A 13 -14.35 -3.63 18.56
CA VAL A 13 -14.53 -2.18 18.70
C VAL A 13 -13.29 -1.54 19.34
N ALA A 14 -12.74 -2.14 20.40
CA ALA A 14 -11.53 -1.64 21.05
C ALA A 14 -10.33 -1.64 20.09
N THR A 15 -10.16 -2.70 19.31
CA THR A 15 -9.10 -2.82 18.28
C THR A 15 -9.25 -1.74 17.21
N MET A 16 -10.48 -1.50 16.75
CA MET A 16 -10.78 -0.46 15.76
C MET A 16 -10.47 0.94 16.29
N ILE A 17 -10.85 1.25 17.53
CA ILE A 17 -10.51 2.52 18.19
C ILE A 17 -8.99 2.67 18.30
N MET A 18 -8.28 1.60 18.66
CA MET A 18 -6.82 1.63 18.82
C MET A 18 -6.09 1.81 17.48
N PHE A 19 -6.60 1.25 16.37
CA PHE A 19 -6.12 1.55 15.02
C PHE A 19 -6.34 3.01 14.63
N LEU A 20 -7.50 3.58 14.94
CA LEU A 20 -7.79 5.00 14.65
C LEU A 20 -6.93 5.96 15.49
N TRP A 21 -6.59 5.58 16.72
CA TRP A 21 -5.78 6.43 17.61
C TRP A 21 -4.32 6.55 17.12
N GLY A 22 -3.80 5.55 16.41
CA GLY A 22 -2.52 5.64 15.70
C GLY A 22 -1.27 5.84 16.58
N LYS A 23 -1.38 5.84 17.91
CA LYS A 23 -0.23 5.98 18.83
C LYS A 23 0.67 4.75 18.87
N TRP A 24 0.09 3.57 18.62
CA TRP A 24 0.77 2.29 18.69
C TRP A 24 0.97 1.75 17.28
N ARG A 25 2.05 0.98 17.06
CA ARG A 25 2.23 0.26 15.81
C ARG A 25 1.06 -0.71 15.61
N HIS A 26 0.45 -0.66 14.43
CA HIS A 26 -0.69 -1.49 14.06
C HIS A 26 -0.44 -2.99 14.32
N ASP A 27 0.78 -3.46 14.04
CA ASP A 27 1.19 -4.85 14.33
C ASP A 27 1.02 -5.22 15.80
N MET A 28 1.40 -4.32 16.72
CA MET A 28 1.30 -4.57 18.16
C MET A 28 -0.14 -4.58 18.64
N VAL A 29 -0.99 -3.72 18.06
CA VAL A 29 -2.43 -3.69 18.34
C VAL A 29 -3.09 -5.01 17.89
N ALA A 30 -2.75 -5.48 16.69
CA ALA A 30 -3.28 -6.73 16.15
C ALA A 30 -2.84 -7.96 16.98
N VAL A 31 -1.57 -8.05 17.35
CA VAL A 31 -1.05 -9.13 18.21
C VAL A 31 -1.68 -9.05 19.60
N GLY A 32 -1.86 -7.85 20.16
CA GLY A 32 -2.54 -7.65 21.44
C GLY A 32 -3.99 -8.15 21.41
N ALA A 33 -4.74 -7.82 20.37
CA ALA A 33 -6.10 -8.30 20.19
C ALA A 33 -6.17 -9.83 20.09
N LEU A 34 -5.23 -10.45 19.36
CA LEU A 34 -5.12 -11.91 19.26
C LEU A 34 -4.85 -12.55 20.63
N ILE A 35 -3.94 -11.99 21.42
CA ILE A 35 -3.64 -12.48 22.79
C ILE A 35 -4.90 -12.41 23.66
N VAL A 36 -5.64 -11.30 23.62
CA VAL A 36 -6.88 -11.15 24.39
C VAL A 36 -7.93 -12.18 23.96
N CYS A 37 -8.08 -12.46 22.66
CA CYS A 37 -8.98 -13.51 22.16
C CYS A 37 -8.62 -14.91 22.67
N VAL A 38 -7.33 -15.23 22.79
CA VAL A 38 -6.88 -16.53 23.33
C VAL A 38 -7.08 -16.59 24.85
N LEU A 39 -6.76 -15.52 25.58
CA LEU A 39 -6.91 -15.46 27.04
C LEU A 39 -8.37 -15.50 27.50
N THR A 40 -9.28 -14.92 26.72
CA THR A 40 -10.72 -14.96 26.98
C THR A 40 -11.36 -16.30 26.63
N GLY A 41 -10.59 -17.26 26.08
CA GLY A 41 -11.08 -18.58 25.68
C GLY A 41 -11.96 -18.57 24.42
N LEU A 42 -12.11 -17.41 23.76
CA LEU A 42 -12.85 -17.26 22.51
C LEU A 42 -12.17 -18.01 21.35
N LEU A 43 -10.85 -18.15 21.42
CA LEU A 43 -10.06 -18.86 20.43
C LEU A 43 -9.10 -19.84 21.12
N LYS A 44 -9.02 -21.07 20.60
CA LYS A 44 -8.02 -22.04 21.09
C LYS A 44 -6.64 -21.60 20.65
N GLY A 45 -5.63 -21.78 21.52
CA GLY A 45 -4.25 -21.35 21.23
C GLY A 45 -3.64 -21.98 19.97
N ASN A 46 -4.06 -23.21 19.61
CA ASN A 46 -3.64 -23.86 18.37
C ASN A 46 -4.24 -23.24 17.10
N GLU A 47 -5.38 -22.55 17.21
CA GLU A 47 -6.07 -21.88 16.10
C GLU A 47 -5.66 -20.41 15.96
N ALA A 48 -4.95 -19.85 16.95
CA ALA A 48 -4.53 -18.44 16.98
C ALA A 48 -3.76 -18.00 15.73
N PHE A 49 -2.95 -18.90 15.16
CA PHE A 49 -2.15 -18.62 13.97
C PHE A 49 -2.72 -19.20 12.68
N ALA A 50 -3.91 -19.81 12.71
CA ALA A 50 -4.52 -20.41 11.52
C ALA A 50 -4.74 -19.38 10.40
N GLY A 51 -4.95 -18.10 10.76
CA GLY A 51 -5.08 -16.99 9.80
C GLY A 51 -3.82 -16.72 8.96
N PHE A 52 -2.62 -17.08 9.43
CA PHE A 52 -1.39 -16.89 8.65
C PHE A 52 -1.30 -17.84 7.45
N GLY A 53 -1.97 -18.99 7.51
CA GLY A 53 -2.09 -19.92 6.39
C GLY A 53 -3.17 -19.54 5.38
N HIS A 54 -3.89 -18.45 5.60
CA HIS A 54 -4.98 -18.04 4.71
C HIS A 54 -4.42 -17.66 3.33
N PRO A 55 -4.99 -18.16 2.22
CA PRO A 55 -4.50 -17.88 0.87
C PRO A 55 -4.29 -16.39 0.59
N ALA A 56 -5.20 -15.54 1.07
CA ALA A 56 -5.07 -14.08 0.94
C ALA A 56 -3.78 -13.52 1.56
N VAL A 57 -3.36 -13.99 2.75
CA VAL A 57 -2.13 -13.54 3.41
C VAL A 57 -0.92 -13.95 2.60
N ILE A 58 -0.91 -15.19 2.11
CA ILE A 58 0.15 -15.73 1.25
C ILE A 58 0.23 -14.94 -0.06
N THR A 59 -0.90 -14.65 -0.70
CA THR A 59 -0.96 -13.85 -1.93
C THR A 59 -0.34 -12.46 -1.72
N VAL A 60 -0.72 -11.75 -0.64
CA VAL A 60 -0.14 -10.43 -0.33
C VAL A 60 1.37 -10.54 -0.10
N ALA A 61 1.84 -11.56 0.62
CA ALA A 61 3.28 -11.78 0.83
C ALA A 61 4.02 -12.01 -0.50
N CYS A 62 3.48 -12.84 -1.39
CA CYS A 62 4.04 -13.07 -2.72
C CYS A 62 4.07 -11.78 -3.56
N VAL A 63 2.99 -10.98 -3.54
CA VAL A 63 2.94 -9.69 -4.24
C VAL A 63 4.04 -8.77 -3.71
N LEU A 64 4.19 -8.63 -2.39
CA LEU A 64 5.24 -7.79 -1.78
C LEU A 64 6.66 -8.22 -2.21
N VAL A 65 6.93 -9.53 -2.26
CA VAL A 65 8.21 -10.06 -2.74
C VAL A 65 8.43 -9.75 -4.23
N LEU A 66 7.41 -9.94 -5.06
CA LEU A 66 7.46 -9.58 -6.49
C LEU A 66 7.70 -8.08 -6.68
N SER A 67 6.97 -7.23 -5.93
CA SER A 67 7.14 -5.78 -5.96
C SER A 67 8.57 -5.37 -5.61
N PHE A 68 9.17 -6.02 -4.60
CA PHE A 68 10.55 -5.75 -4.21
C PHE A 68 11.54 -6.19 -5.29
N GLY A 69 11.34 -7.35 -5.93
CA GLY A 69 12.16 -7.79 -7.06
C GLY A 69 12.11 -6.82 -8.25
N LEU A 70 10.92 -6.28 -8.57
CA LEU A 70 10.75 -5.27 -9.61
C LEU A 70 11.46 -3.93 -9.28
N GLN A 71 11.47 -3.55 -8.01
CA GLN A 71 12.23 -2.38 -7.51
C GLN A 71 13.74 -2.57 -7.68
N VAL A 72 14.27 -3.69 -7.18
CA VAL A 72 15.73 -3.94 -7.15
C VAL A 72 16.31 -4.13 -8.56
N THR A 73 15.55 -4.72 -9.48
CA THR A 73 16.00 -4.93 -10.87
C THR A 73 16.03 -3.65 -11.71
N GLY A 74 15.43 -2.55 -11.24
CA GLY A 74 15.30 -1.31 -12.02
C GLY A 74 14.42 -1.46 -13.27
N ALA A 75 13.70 -2.57 -13.41
CA ALA A 75 12.79 -2.81 -14.53
C ALA A 75 11.70 -1.73 -14.62
N VAL A 76 11.24 -1.26 -13.45
CA VAL A 76 10.26 -0.19 -13.31
C VAL A 76 10.84 1.15 -13.76
N ASP A 77 12.10 1.45 -13.42
CA ASP A 77 12.79 2.67 -13.87
C ASP A 77 12.98 2.68 -15.39
N ALA A 78 13.35 1.53 -15.97
CA ALA A 78 13.50 1.36 -17.41
C ALA A 78 12.16 1.54 -18.16
N LEU A 79 11.07 0.99 -17.62
CA LEU A 79 9.72 1.21 -18.14
C LEU A 79 9.30 2.68 -18.06
N ALA A 80 9.51 3.31 -16.91
CA ALA A 80 9.16 4.72 -16.69
C ALA A 80 9.89 5.65 -17.67
N GLN A 81 11.17 5.40 -17.95
CA GLN A 81 11.93 6.19 -18.93
C GLN A 81 11.44 5.99 -20.38
N ARG A 82 10.84 4.84 -20.70
CA ARG A 82 10.41 4.49 -22.05
C ARG A 82 8.98 4.93 -22.36
N VAL A 83 8.14 5.03 -21.33
CA VAL A 83 6.72 5.43 -21.44
C VAL A 83 6.54 6.96 -21.54
N ILE A 84 7.58 7.77 -21.27
CA ILE A 84 7.48 9.23 -21.40
C ILE A 84 7.87 9.67 -22.81
N PRO A 85 6.90 9.99 -23.68
CA PRO A 85 7.18 10.56 -24.99
C PRO A 85 7.95 11.88 -24.87
N LYS A 86 9.06 11.99 -25.61
CA LYS A 86 9.95 13.17 -25.63
C LYS A 86 9.29 14.45 -26.14
N SER A 87 8.10 14.38 -26.72
CA SER A 87 7.38 15.48 -27.39
C SER A 87 5.91 15.62 -27.00
N ALA A 88 5.53 15.20 -25.79
CA ALA A 88 4.15 15.32 -25.32
C ALA A 88 3.89 16.66 -24.61
N GLY A 89 2.71 17.24 -24.84
CA GLY A 89 2.25 18.42 -24.09
C GLY A 89 2.01 18.14 -22.61
N MET A 90 1.95 19.20 -21.79
CA MET A 90 1.85 19.14 -20.32
C MET A 90 0.82 18.12 -19.81
N MET A 91 -0.41 18.16 -20.32
CA MET A 91 -1.50 17.30 -19.86
C MET A 91 -1.25 15.81 -20.18
N LEU A 92 -0.69 15.51 -21.36
CA LEU A 92 -0.43 14.14 -21.79
C LEU A 92 0.74 13.52 -21.00
N SER A 93 1.77 14.29 -20.68
CA SER A 93 2.87 13.82 -19.83
C SER A 93 2.41 13.51 -18.41
N ILE A 94 1.58 14.36 -17.80
CA ILE A 94 1.03 14.14 -16.46
C ILE A 94 0.08 12.94 -16.46
N ALA A 95 -0.80 12.83 -17.46
CA ALA A 95 -1.73 11.70 -17.59
C ALA A 95 -0.99 10.37 -17.80
N ALA A 96 0.04 10.33 -18.66
CA ALA A 96 0.83 9.14 -18.88
C ALA A 96 1.60 8.70 -17.63
N LEU A 97 2.19 9.66 -16.90
CA LEU A 97 2.90 9.39 -15.65
C LEU A 97 1.96 8.87 -14.56
N THR A 98 0.78 9.47 -14.46
CA THR A 98 -0.26 9.07 -13.50
C THR A 98 -0.84 7.71 -13.83
N GLY A 99 -1.11 7.42 -15.11
CA GLY A 99 -1.58 6.12 -15.56
C GLY A 99 -0.54 5.02 -15.34
N LEU A 100 0.74 5.32 -15.60
CA LEU A 100 1.83 4.39 -15.29
C LEU A 100 1.91 4.13 -13.79
N ALA A 101 1.78 5.15 -12.96
CA ALA A 101 1.78 5.00 -11.50
C ALA A 101 0.62 4.14 -11.01
N ALA A 102 -0.59 4.35 -11.53
CA ALA A 102 -1.74 3.52 -11.20
C ALA A 102 -1.52 2.05 -11.61
N LEU A 103 -1.01 1.81 -12.82
CA LEU A 103 -0.71 0.45 -13.28
C LEU A 103 0.37 -0.21 -12.44
N LEU A 104 1.44 0.51 -12.08
CA LEU A 104 2.52 -0.03 -11.24
C LEU A 104 2.04 -0.27 -9.80
N SER A 105 1.19 0.61 -9.26
CA SER A 105 0.60 0.44 -7.92
C SER A 105 -0.30 -0.78 -7.80
N ALA A 106 -0.93 -1.21 -8.90
CA ALA A 106 -1.69 -2.46 -8.89
C ALA A 106 -0.82 -3.69 -8.59
N PHE A 107 0.49 -3.61 -8.84
CA PHE A 107 1.45 -4.70 -8.58
C PHE A 107 2.42 -4.40 -7.44
N MET A 108 2.43 -3.17 -6.91
CA MET A 108 3.46 -2.67 -5.99
C MET A 108 2.87 -1.71 -4.96
N ASN A 109 3.49 -1.61 -3.79
CA ASN A 109 3.04 -0.65 -2.79
C ASN A 109 3.18 0.81 -3.27
N ASN A 110 2.17 1.63 -2.96
CA ASN A 110 2.04 3.04 -3.36
C ASN A 110 3.30 3.88 -3.03
N VAL A 111 3.94 3.60 -1.89
CA VAL A 111 5.17 4.28 -1.46
C VAL A 111 6.35 3.97 -2.39
N GLY A 112 6.48 2.70 -2.81
CA GLY A 112 7.56 2.27 -3.70
C GLY A 112 7.42 2.88 -5.09
N VAL A 113 6.20 2.88 -5.64
CA VAL A 113 5.91 3.50 -6.94
C VAL A 113 6.21 5.00 -6.92
N LEU A 114 5.77 5.70 -5.86
CA LEU A 114 6.05 7.13 -5.71
C LEU A 114 7.56 7.39 -5.64
N ALA A 115 8.32 6.60 -4.88
CA ALA A 115 9.77 6.75 -4.77
C ALA A 115 10.50 6.57 -6.12
N LEU A 116 10.07 5.60 -6.93
CA LEU A 116 10.64 5.33 -8.26
C LEU A 116 10.28 6.42 -9.28
N LEU A 117 9.03 6.87 -9.28
CA LEU A 117 8.53 7.82 -10.28
C LEU A 117 8.77 9.29 -9.91
N MET A 118 9.03 9.61 -8.64
CA MET A 118 9.34 10.98 -8.17
C MET A 118 10.50 11.64 -8.92
N PRO A 119 11.69 11.02 -9.09
CA PRO A 119 12.78 11.66 -9.85
C PRO A 119 12.38 11.94 -11.30
N VAL A 120 11.55 11.08 -11.89
CA VAL A 120 11.04 11.24 -13.24
C VAL A 120 10.01 12.37 -13.31
N ALA A 121 9.09 12.45 -12.34
CA ALA A 121 8.10 13.51 -12.20
C ALA A 121 8.74 14.89 -12.04
N ILE A 122 9.81 14.99 -11.24
CA ILE A 122 10.57 16.24 -11.04
C ILE A 122 11.23 16.68 -12.35
N ARG A 123 11.83 15.75 -13.11
CA ARG A 123 12.41 16.05 -14.42
C ARG A 123 11.36 16.53 -15.43
N VAL A 124 10.18 15.92 -15.43
CA VAL A 124 9.05 16.33 -16.29
C VAL A 124 8.56 17.72 -15.89
N ALA A 125 8.40 17.99 -14.59
CA ALA A 125 8.01 19.30 -14.09
C ALA A 125 9.01 20.40 -14.49
N SER A 126 10.32 20.12 -14.37
CA SER A 126 11.38 21.03 -14.78
C SER A 126 11.38 21.31 -16.29
N LYS A 127 11.16 20.29 -17.13
CA LYS A 127 11.05 20.47 -18.59
C LYS A 127 9.83 21.29 -19.02
N LEU A 128 8.74 21.19 -18.26
CA LEU A 128 7.50 21.90 -18.51
C LEU A 128 7.45 23.26 -17.79
N GLU A 129 8.52 23.66 -17.12
CA GLU A 129 8.63 24.90 -16.34
C GLU A 129 7.49 25.11 -15.32
N ILE A 130 7.01 24.01 -14.70
CA ILE A 130 5.96 24.02 -13.68
C ILE A 130 6.45 23.56 -12.32
N PRO A 131 5.79 23.99 -11.22
CA PRO A 131 6.08 23.48 -9.89
C PRO A 131 5.94 21.94 -9.82
N PRO A 132 6.90 21.22 -9.20
CA PRO A 132 6.85 19.76 -9.09
C PRO A 132 5.55 19.23 -8.48
N GLY A 133 4.97 19.97 -7.52
CA GLY A 133 3.70 19.63 -6.89
C GLY A 133 2.54 19.42 -7.87
N LYS A 134 2.52 20.12 -9.02
CA LYS A 134 1.48 19.97 -10.04
C LYS A 134 1.57 18.64 -10.80
N VAL A 135 2.73 17.98 -10.79
CA VAL A 135 2.94 16.65 -11.41
C VAL A 135 2.87 15.56 -10.33
N LEU A 136 3.46 15.83 -9.16
CA LEU A 136 3.51 14.88 -8.04
C LEU A 136 2.13 14.63 -7.41
N MET A 137 1.25 15.63 -7.36
CA MET A 137 -0.07 15.45 -6.77
C MET A 137 -0.96 14.48 -7.57
N PRO A 138 -1.15 14.63 -8.90
CA PRO A 138 -1.83 13.63 -9.72
C PRO A 138 -1.17 12.26 -9.65
N LEU A 139 0.17 12.21 -9.69
CA LEU A 139 0.93 10.97 -9.56
C LEU A 139 0.60 10.20 -8.27
N SER A 140 0.59 10.89 -7.12
CA SER A 140 0.25 10.29 -5.83
C SER A 140 -1.17 9.75 -5.78
N PHE A 141 -2.14 10.47 -6.34
CA PHE A 141 -3.51 9.98 -6.45
C PHE A 141 -3.63 8.80 -7.41
N GLY A 142 -2.88 8.81 -8.52
CA GLY A 142 -2.79 7.67 -9.43
C GLY A 142 -2.25 6.43 -8.75
N ALA A 143 -1.16 6.56 -7.98
CA ALA A 143 -0.62 5.46 -7.19
C ALA A 143 -1.66 4.92 -6.19
N ILE A 144 -2.30 5.79 -5.39
CA ILE A 144 -3.33 5.37 -4.41
C ILE A 144 -4.56 4.71 -5.08
N LEU A 145 -4.98 5.18 -6.25
CA LEU A 145 -6.11 4.59 -6.98
C LEU A 145 -5.74 3.25 -7.64
N GLY A 146 -4.47 3.03 -7.95
CA GLY A 146 -3.98 1.82 -8.57
C GLY A 146 -3.91 0.61 -7.63
N GLY A 147 -3.73 0.84 -6.33
CA GLY A 147 -3.56 -0.20 -5.32
C GLY A 147 -3.86 0.27 -3.90
#